data_AF-A0A2E7QFC6-F1
#
_entry.id   AF-A0A2E7QFC6-F1
#
_cell.length_a   1.000
_cell.length_b   1.000
_cell.length_c   1.000
_cell.angle_alpha   90.00
_cell.angle_beta   90.00
_cell.angle_gamma   90.00
#
_symmetry.space_group_name_H-M   'P 1'
#
loop_
_entity.id
_entity.type
_entity.pdbx_description
1 polymer ?
#
loop_
_entity_poly.entity_id
_entity_poly.type
_entity_poly.pdbx_seq_one_letter_code
_entity_poly.pdbx_strand_id
1 'polypeptide(L)'
;MGGMAAYFEGRVGPGWEVLGARRSDEDYNEVLTNLKHPHTDYFKMFYADTALFSGRAGTVCGLDYYGADHVVFASDMAFEPSTCEAPLKFWTVSIFPKMIGLRFITATQRECSD
;
A
#
# COMPACT_ATOMS: atom_id res chain seq x y z
N MET A 1 1.95 2.11 1.52
CA MET A 1 1.25 0.85 1.90
C MET A 1 -0.18 0.79 1.34
N GLY A 2 -0.35 1.05 0.04
CA GLY A 2 -1.67 0.98 -0.60
C GLY A 2 -2.69 2.02 -0.08
N GLY A 3 -2.20 3.15 0.44
CA GLY A 3 -3.03 4.18 1.07
C GLY A 3 -3.79 3.64 2.28
N MET A 4 -5.12 3.72 2.23
CA MET A 4 -6.00 3.28 3.32
C MET A 4 -6.71 1.95 3.05
N ALA A 5 -6.42 1.28 1.93
CA ALA A 5 -7.15 0.07 1.54
C ALA A 5 -7.00 -1.05 2.59
N ALA A 6 -5.77 -1.31 3.06
CA ALA A 6 -5.50 -2.28 4.12
C ALA A 6 -6.21 -1.93 5.44
N TYR A 7 -6.23 -0.65 5.81
CA TYR A 7 -6.91 -0.19 7.03
C TYR A 7 -8.43 -0.35 6.94
N PHE A 8 -9.00 -0.20 5.74
CA PHE A 8 -10.43 -0.33 5.49
C PHE A 8 -10.82 -1.70 4.93
N GLU A 9 -10.04 -2.75 5.18
CA GLU A 9 -10.28 -4.11 4.66
C GLU A 9 -11.73 -4.58 4.88
N GLY A 10 -12.26 -4.44 6.10
CA GLY A 10 -13.66 -4.78 6.39
C GLY A 10 -14.71 -3.95 5.64
N ARG A 11 -14.36 -2.72 5.22
CA ARG A 11 -15.25 -1.84 4.45
C ARG A 11 -15.19 -2.16 2.96
N VAL A 12 -14.00 -2.43 2.42
CA VAL A 12 -13.83 -2.80 0.99
C VAL A 12 -14.21 -4.24 0.72
N GLY A 13 -14.15 -5.12 1.72
CA GLY A 13 -14.59 -6.51 1.60
C GLY A 13 -16.07 -6.68 1.95
N PRO A 14 -16.43 -7.11 3.17
CA PRO A 14 -17.81 -7.34 3.59
C PRO A 14 -18.74 -6.15 3.34
N GLY A 15 -18.23 -4.92 3.52
CA GLY A 15 -19.02 -3.71 3.26
C GLY A 15 -19.49 -3.56 1.81
N TRP A 16 -18.74 -4.10 0.85
CA TRP A 16 -19.07 -4.08 -0.58
C TRP A 16 -19.76 -5.36 -1.06
N GLU A 17 -19.71 -6.46 -0.30
CA GLU A 17 -20.55 -7.64 -0.59
C GLU A 17 -22.04 -7.30 -0.55
N VAL A 18 -22.41 -6.30 0.25
CA VAL A 18 -23.80 -5.80 0.36
C VAL A 18 -24.05 -4.57 -0.53
N LEU A 19 -23.22 -4.33 -1.54
CA LEU A 19 -23.42 -3.25 -2.50
C LEU A 19 -24.79 -3.41 -3.19
N GLY A 20 -25.57 -2.33 -3.27
CA GLY A 20 -26.94 -2.36 -3.80
C GLY A 20 -28.03 -2.70 -2.77
N ALA A 21 -27.72 -3.31 -1.62
CA ALA A 21 -28.73 -3.67 -0.63
C ALA A 21 -29.37 -2.48 0.14
N ARG A 22 -28.84 -1.25 -0.06
CA ARG A 22 -29.22 -0.06 0.72
C ARG A 22 -30.12 0.92 -0.04
N ARG A 23 -30.41 0.67 -1.31
CA ARG A 23 -31.23 1.51 -2.18
C ARG A 23 -32.10 0.64 -3.08
N SER A 24 -33.31 1.12 -3.41
CA SER A 24 -34.30 0.39 -4.19
C SER A 24 -34.40 0.85 -5.64
N ASP A 25 -33.72 1.95 -6.01
CA ASP A 25 -33.81 2.62 -7.31
C ASP A 25 -32.74 2.17 -8.33
N GLU A 26 -31.68 1.51 -7.87
CA GLU A 26 -30.58 1.04 -8.73
C GLU A 26 -30.14 -0.37 -8.33
N ASP A 27 -30.05 -1.26 -9.33
CA ASP A 27 -29.58 -2.64 -9.14
C ASP A 27 -28.07 -2.72 -9.42
N TYR A 28 -27.29 -2.95 -8.36
CA TYR A 28 -25.83 -3.13 -8.43
C TYR A 28 -25.39 -4.59 -8.37
N ASN A 29 -26.32 -5.56 -8.33
CA ASN A 29 -25.99 -6.98 -8.21
C ASN A 29 -25.18 -7.50 -9.40
N GLU A 30 -25.39 -6.92 -10.59
CA GLU A 30 -24.64 -7.26 -11.79
C GLU A 30 -23.15 -6.88 -11.69
N VAL A 31 -22.79 -5.89 -10.87
CA VAL A 31 -21.40 -5.44 -10.77
C VAL A 31 -20.51 -6.53 -10.19
N LEU A 32 -20.92 -7.14 -9.08
CA LEU A 32 -20.12 -8.17 -8.42
C LEU A 32 -20.06 -9.47 -9.24
N THR A 33 -21.15 -9.81 -9.95
CA THR A 33 -21.22 -11.04 -10.77
C THR A 33 -20.42 -10.95 -12.07
N ASN A 34 -20.16 -9.74 -12.57
CA ASN A 34 -19.34 -9.52 -13.77
C ASN A 34 -17.83 -9.50 -13.50
N LEU A 35 -17.40 -9.55 -12.24
CA LEU A 35 -15.98 -9.61 -11.88
C LEU A 35 -15.43 -11.04 -12.10
N LYS A 36 -14.17 -11.14 -12.53
CA LYS A 36 -13.50 -12.43 -12.75
C LYS A 36 -13.04 -13.08 -11.44
N HIS A 37 -12.84 -12.26 -10.41
CA HIS A 37 -12.42 -12.65 -9.07
C HIS A 37 -13.29 -11.91 -8.04
N PRO A 38 -13.37 -12.39 -6.79
CA PRO A 38 -13.90 -11.59 -5.70
C PRO A 38 -13.28 -10.18 -5.70
N HIS A 39 -14.10 -9.15 -5.48
CA HIS A 39 -13.64 -7.74 -5.51
C HIS A 39 -12.48 -7.48 -4.54
N THR A 40 -12.47 -8.16 -3.39
CA THR A 40 -11.40 -8.13 -2.39
C THR A 40 -10.06 -8.61 -2.90
N ASP A 41 -10.04 -9.61 -3.80
CA ASP A 41 -8.80 -10.18 -4.31
C ASP A 41 -8.06 -9.19 -5.21
N TYR A 42 -8.78 -8.37 -5.98
CA TYR A 42 -8.16 -7.32 -6.78
C TYR A 42 -7.37 -6.33 -5.93
N PHE A 43 -7.86 -5.99 -4.73
CA PHE A 43 -7.12 -5.11 -3.83
C PHE A 43 -5.81 -5.72 -3.36
N LYS A 44 -5.75 -7.05 -3.20
CA LYS A 44 -4.53 -7.78 -2.79
C LYS A 44 -3.55 -8.01 -3.94
N MET A 45 -4.00 -7.91 -5.20
CA MET A 45 -3.13 -8.02 -6.38
C MET A 45 -2.27 -6.76 -6.62
N PHE A 46 -2.59 -5.63 -5.99
CA PHE A 46 -1.76 -4.43 -6.10
C PHE A 46 -0.47 -4.57 -5.30
N TYR A 47 0.60 -3.97 -5.83
CA TYR A 47 1.81 -3.73 -5.05
C TYR A 47 1.64 -2.49 -4.17
N ALA A 48 2.02 -2.61 -2.91
CA ALA A 48 1.99 -1.53 -1.93
C ALA A 48 3.41 -1.03 -1.62
N ASP A 49 3.60 0.28 -1.53
CA ASP A 49 4.90 0.85 -1.15
C ASP A 49 5.12 0.92 0.38
N THR A 50 6.33 1.29 0.82
CA THR A 50 6.65 1.60 2.23
C THR A 50 6.63 3.10 2.57
N ALA A 51 6.10 3.96 1.69
CA ALA A 51 6.08 5.42 1.87
C ALA A 51 5.06 5.81 2.96
N LEU A 52 5.44 5.62 4.22
CA LEU A 52 4.60 5.83 5.40
C LEU A 52 5.25 6.74 6.45
N PHE A 53 6.34 7.46 6.12
CA PHE A 53 7.07 8.28 7.08
C PHE A 53 7.42 7.53 8.38
N SER A 54 7.89 6.28 8.27
CA SER A 54 8.24 5.38 9.38
C SER A 54 7.06 4.93 10.27
N GLY A 55 5.81 5.06 9.80
CA GLY A 55 4.61 4.63 10.53
C GLY A 55 4.51 3.12 10.74
N ARG A 56 4.99 2.61 11.88
CA ARG A 56 4.99 1.17 12.22
C ARG A 56 3.61 0.51 12.12
N ALA A 57 2.56 1.15 12.63
CA ALA A 57 1.21 0.57 12.62
C ALA A 57 0.69 0.33 11.19
N GLY A 58 0.91 1.31 10.31
CA GLY A 58 0.58 1.18 8.89
C GLY A 58 1.42 0.11 8.18
N THR A 59 2.69 -0.03 8.54
CA THR A 59 3.56 -1.08 7.99
C THR A 59 3.08 -2.47 8.37
N VAL A 60 2.74 -2.72 9.64
CA VAL A 60 2.21 -4.01 10.09
C VAL A 60 0.89 -4.32 9.40
N CYS A 61 -0.04 -3.37 9.40
CA CYS A 61 -1.35 -3.52 8.75
C CYS A 61 -1.22 -3.82 7.24
N GLY A 62 -0.35 -3.09 6.53
CA GLY A 62 -0.10 -3.32 5.11
C GLY A 62 0.54 -4.68 4.84
N LEU A 63 1.54 -5.10 5.63
CA LEU A 63 2.18 -6.41 5.47
C LEU A 63 1.21 -7.56 5.71
N ASP A 64 0.33 -7.46 6.72
CA ASP A 64 -0.67 -8.47 7.01
C ASP A 64 -1.73 -8.56 5.88
N TYR A 65 -2.04 -7.44 5.22
CA TYR A 65 -3.05 -7.39 4.15
C TYR A 65 -2.52 -7.82 2.77
N TYR A 66 -1.38 -7.26 2.34
CA TYR A 66 -0.80 -7.49 1.01
C TYR A 66 0.12 -8.72 0.98
N GLY A 67 0.74 -9.08 2.11
CA GLY A 67 1.84 -10.04 2.16
C GLY A 67 3.16 -9.43 1.70
N ALA A 68 4.27 -9.95 2.22
CA ALA A 68 5.60 -9.40 1.99
C ALA A 68 6.01 -9.38 0.49
N ASP A 69 5.50 -10.32 -0.30
CA ASP A 69 5.79 -10.43 -1.74
C ASP A 69 5.11 -9.33 -2.58
N HIS A 70 4.07 -8.68 -2.06
CA HIS A 70 3.36 -7.57 -2.72
C HIS A 70 3.66 -6.22 -2.06
N VAL A 71 4.74 -6.12 -1.30
CA VAL A 71 5.22 -4.85 -0.75
C VAL A 71 6.57 -4.49 -1.35
N VAL A 72 6.76 -3.21 -1.68
CA VAL A 72 7.97 -2.67 -2.31
C VAL A 72 8.48 -1.49 -1.48
N PHE A 73 9.79 -1.37 -1.31
CA PHE A 73 10.37 -0.22 -0.62
C PHE A 73 10.24 1.07 -1.45
N ALA A 74 9.79 2.17 -0.82
CA ALA A 74 9.79 3.52 -1.37
C ALA A 74 10.10 4.57 -0.29
N SER A 75 10.78 5.65 -0.70
CA SER A 75 11.20 6.76 0.19
C SER A 75 10.32 8.00 0.11
N ASP A 76 9.47 8.14 -0.92
CA ASP A 76 8.70 9.36 -1.20
C ASP A 76 9.55 10.62 -1.52
N MET A 77 10.77 10.40 -2.03
CA MET A 77 11.65 11.48 -2.51
C MET A 77 11.08 12.08 -3.82
N ALA A 78 11.01 13.41 -4.02
CA ALA A 78 11.67 14.53 -3.33
C ALA A 78 10.74 15.38 -2.42
N PHE A 79 9.61 14.84 -1.97
CA PHE A 79 8.67 15.55 -1.11
C PHE A 79 9.01 15.42 0.38
N GLU A 80 9.94 14.52 0.73
CA GLU A 80 10.55 14.52 2.05
C GLU A 80 11.26 15.86 2.33
N PRO A 81 11.21 16.41 3.56
CA PRO A 81 11.93 17.62 3.92
C PRO A 81 13.43 17.46 3.61
N SER A 82 13.87 18.09 2.53
CA SER A 82 15.22 17.96 2.00
C SER A 82 16.15 18.93 2.72
N THR A 83 16.83 18.45 3.75
CA THR A 83 18.24 18.82 3.90
C THR A 83 19.02 17.81 3.07
N CYS A 84 19.87 18.28 2.15
CA CYS A 84 20.81 17.48 1.33
C CYS A 84 21.70 16.50 2.13
N GLU A 85 21.57 16.43 3.45
CA GLU A 85 22.30 15.57 4.38
C GLU A 85 21.45 14.50 5.06
N ALA A 86 20.37 14.01 4.43
CA ALA A 86 19.73 12.78 4.87
C ALA A 86 20.14 11.59 3.99
N PRO A 87 21.43 11.17 3.97
CA PRO A 87 21.85 10.05 3.13
C PRO A 87 21.35 8.76 3.77
N LEU A 88 20.15 8.28 3.44
CA LEU A 88 19.68 6.88 3.61
C LEU A 88 19.81 6.22 5.01
N LYS A 89 20.43 6.89 6.01
CA LYS A 89 21.00 6.29 7.23
C LYS A 89 19.94 6.00 8.28
N PHE A 90 18.81 6.71 8.24
CA PHE A 90 17.72 6.48 9.19
C PHE A 90 16.90 5.22 8.85
N TRP A 91 16.83 4.84 7.57
CA TRP A 91 15.95 3.77 7.11
C TRP A 91 16.59 2.37 7.10
N THR A 92 17.92 2.26 6.99
CA THR A 92 18.62 0.97 6.89
C THR A 92 18.72 0.20 8.22
N VAL A 93 18.50 0.84 9.37
CA VAL A 93 18.89 0.23 10.67
C VAL A 93 17.71 -0.34 11.47
N SER A 94 16.49 0.22 11.37
CA SER A 94 15.37 -0.19 12.24
C SER A 94 14.33 -1.11 11.59
N ILE A 95 14.08 -0.96 10.29
CA ILE A 95 13.01 -1.71 9.57
C ILE A 95 13.60 -2.81 8.67
N PHE A 96 14.80 -2.59 8.13
CA PHE A 96 15.49 -3.50 7.21
C PHE A 96 15.63 -4.96 7.67
N PRO A 97 15.85 -5.28 8.95
CA PRO A 97 15.95 -6.67 9.40
C PRO A 97 14.66 -7.49 9.18
N LYS A 98 13.50 -6.83 9.05
CA LYS A 98 12.20 -7.47 8.78
C LYS A 98 11.78 -7.43 7.31
N MET A 99 12.55 -6.75 6.45
CA MET A 99 12.26 -6.59 5.02
C MET A 99 13.23 -7.37 4.12
N ILE A 100 14.02 -8.30 4.69
CA ILE A 100 14.87 -9.23 3.93
C ILE A 100 13.97 -10.03 2.97
N GLY A 101 14.04 -9.71 1.68
CA GLY A 101 13.24 -10.34 0.62
C GLY A 101 12.45 -9.38 -0.26
N LEU A 102 12.26 -8.11 0.15
CA LEU A 102 11.54 -7.14 -0.68
C LEU A 102 12.38 -6.71 -1.90
N ARG A 103 11.73 -6.63 -3.07
CA ARG A 103 12.32 -6.06 -4.28
C ARG A 103 12.38 -4.55 -4.15
N PHE A 104 13.51 -3.94 -4.52
CA PHE A 104 13.70 -2.49 -4.50
C PHE A 104 13.33 -1.91 -5.87
N ILE A 105 12.48 -0.88 -5.89
CA ILE A 105 12.31 0.00 -7.05
C ILE A 105 12.99 1.32 -6.68
N THR A 106 14.23 1.50 -7.14
CA THR A 106 14.94 2.77 -6.99
C THR A 106 14.45 3.74 -8.06
N ALA A 107 13.72 4.79 -7.67
CA ALA A 107 13.56 5.96 -8.52
C ALA A 107 14.95 6.59 -8.73
N THR A 108 15.31 6.85 -9.98
CA THR A 108 16.63 7.36 -10.41
C THR A 108 17.06 8.58 -9.61
N GLN A 109 18.23 8.48 -8.97
CA GLN A 109 18.94 9.57 -8.30
C GLN A 109 19.17 10.71 -9.31
N ARG A 110 18.62 11.89 -9.03
CA ARG A 110 19.15 13.13 -9.59
C ARG A 110 20.01 13.72 -8.49
N GLU A 111 21.32 13.77 -8.71
CA GLU A 111 22.27 14.40 -7.80
C GLU A 111 21.82 15.85 -7.55
N CYS A 112 21.61 16.21 -6.28
CA CYS A 112 21.51 17.61 -5.90
C CYS A 112 22.89 18.23 -6.12
N SER A 113 23.03 19.02 -7.18
CA SER A 113 24.18 19.90 -7.35
C SER A 113 24.12 21.01 -6.31
N ASP A 114 25.29 21.29 -5.70
CA ASP A 114 25.54 22.27 -4.62
C ASP A 114 24.82 23.63 -4.74
#